data_AF-A0A3A6PFJ2-F1
#
_entry.id   AF-A0A3A6PFJ2-F1
#
_cell.length_a   1.000
_cell.length_b   1.000
_cell.length_c   1.000
_cell.angle_alpha   90.00
_cell.angle_beta   90.00
_cell.angle_gamma   90.00
#
_symmetry.space_group_name_H-M   'P 1'
#
loop_
_entity.id
_entity.type
_entity.pdbx_description
1 polymer ?
#
loop_
_entity_poly.entity_id
_entity_poly.type
_entity_poly.pdbx_seq_one_letter_code
_entity_poly.pdbx_strand_id
1 'polypeptide(L)'
;MDQNKVAKSLKRSLFSSVGMIIIACYFLWFNIYNDHPAILSFALIIGITVLLFVIIMISLDLIYQDKQTCRGIMTEKRQNKIVVTNAAGDPSMFRLPNEQFDHIEVDVHIELCYYKRTKAVTSIIAVPVILEEDYSI
;
A
#
# COMPACT_ATOMS: atom_id res chain seq x y z
N MET A 1 3.31 -1.86 15.04
CA MET A 1 2.39 -0.70 15.02
C MET A 1 1.01 -1.19 15.38
N ASP A 2 0.43 -0.68 16.45
CA ASP A 2 -0.68 -1.30 17.19
C ASP A 2 -2.03 -1.06 16.47
N GLN A 3 -2.61 -2.10 15.85
CA GLN A 3 -3.78 -1.96 14.97
C GLN A 3 -5.01 -1.35 15.67
N ASN A 4 -5.15 -1.56 16.98
CA ASN A 4 -6.22 -0.97 17.78
C ASN A 4 -6.10 0.56 17.93
N LYS A 5 -4.87 1.10 17.97
CA LYS A 5 -4.65 2.56 18.04
C LYS A 5 -4.99 3.23 16.70
N VAL A 6 -4.67 2.57 15.58
CA VAL A 6 -4.99 3.06 14.23
C VAL A 6 -6.51 3.10 14.04
N ALA A 7 -7.23 2.03 14.40
CA ALA A 7 -8.69 1.97 14.27
C ALA A 7 -9.42 3.04 15.10
N LYS A 8 -8.95 3.31 16.32
CA LYS A 8 -9.52 4.36 17.20
C LYS A 8 -9.25 5.76 16.66
N SER A 9 -8.05 6.00 16.12
CA SER A 9 -7.69 7.26 15.47
C SER A 9 -8.57 7.51 14.23
N LEU A 10 -8.76 6.47 13.41
CA LEU A 10 -9.57 6.54 12.19
C LEU A 10 -11.04 6.87 12.50
N LYS A 11 -11.63 6.23 13.53
CA LYS A 11 -13.01 6.53 13.99
C LYS A 11 -13.17 7.97 14.47
N ARG A 12 -12.19 8.50 15.22
CA ARG A 12 -12.22 9.89 15.72
C ARG A 12 -12.08 10.91 14.57
N SER A 13 -11.21 10.62 13.60
CA SER A 13 -11.05 11.42 12.39
C SER A 13 -12.32 11.44 11.54
N LEU A 14 -12.98 10.28 11.36
CA LEU A 14 -14.27 10.17 10.68
C LEU A 14 -15.34 11.03 11.36
N PHE A 15 -15.49 10.92 12.68
CA PHE A 15 -16.48 11.71 13.43
C PHE A 15 -16.21 13.22 13.33
N SER A 16 -14.94 13.62 13.41
CA SER A 16 -14.53 15.01 13.21
C SER A 16 -14.84 15.52 11.80
N SER A 17 -14.67 14.66 10.79
CA SER A 17 -14.93 15.01 9.38
C SER A 17 -16.42 15.21 9.12
N VAL A 18 -17.28 14.36 9.69
CA VAL A 18 -18.73 14.51 9.60
C VAL A 18 -19.20 15.82 10.25
N GLY A 19 -18.66 16.19 11.41
CA GLY A 19 -18.97 17.47 12.05
C GLY A 19 -18.60 18.68 11.17
N MET A 20 -17.43 18.64 10.54
CA MET A 20 -16.98 19.70 9.61
C MET A 20 -17.86 19.79 8.36
N ILE A 21 -18.35 18.65 7.84
CA ILE A 21 -19.29 18.63 6.70
C ILE A 21 -20.62 19.30 7.06
N ILE A 22 -21.17 19.02 8.25
CA ILE A 22 -22.43 19.63 8.70
C ILE A 22 -22.28 21.16 8.82
N ILE A 23 -21.17 21.62 9.40
CA ILE A 23 -20.87 23.06 9.52
C ILE A 23 -20.72 23.69 8.13
N ALA A 24 -20.00 23.03 7.21
CA ALA A 24 -19.84 23.52 5.85
C ALA A 24 -21.20 23.63 5.12
N CYS A 25 -22.06 22.61 5.23
CA CYS A 25 -23.41 22.64 4.66
C CYS A 25 -24.26 23.79 5.23
N TYR A 26 -24.18 24.05 6.54
CA TYR A 26 -24.88 25.18 7.17
C TYR A 26 -24.38 26.53 6.64
N PHE A 27 -23.06 26.72 6.53
CA PHE A 27 -22.49 27.93 5.96
C PHE A 27 -22.89 28.12 4.49
N LEU A 28 -22.93 27.04 3.72
CA LEU A 28 -23.30 27.07 2.31
C LEU A 28 -24.78 27.47 2.15
N TRP A 29 -25.67 26.88 2.96
CA TRP A 29 -27.09 27.25 3.02
C TRP A 29 -27.29 28.72 3.41
N PHE A 30 -26.61 29.18 4.46
CA PHE A 30 -26.70 30.58 4.93
C PHE A 30 -26.19 31.58 3.88
N ASN A 31 -25.18 31.22 3.09
CA ASN A 31 -24.66 32.08 2.04
C ASN A 31 -25.53 32.11 0.78
N ILE A 32 -26.18 31.01 0.43
CA ILE A 32 -27.21 30.99 -0.63
C ILE A 32 -28.40 31.86 -0.21
N TYR A 33 -28.82 31.78 1.06
CA TYR A 33 -29.93 32.57 1.59
C TYR A 33 -29.64 34.09 1.57
N ASN A 34 -28.39 34.50 1.77
CA ASN A 34 -28.00 35.92 1.80
C ASN A 34 -27.47 36.46 0.45
N ASP A 35 -27.65 35.71 -0.65
CA ASP A 35 -27.30 36.14 -2.01
C ASP A 35 -25.83 36.63 -2.15
N HIS A 36 -24.90 35.92 -1.49
CA HIS A 36 -23.46 36.19 -1.57
C HIS A 36 -22.74 35.18 -2.50
N PRO A 37 -22.77 35.38 -3.84
CA PRO A 37 -22.23 34.41 -4.81
C PRO A 37 -20.71 34.24 -4.74
N ALA A 38 -19.99 35.22 -4.21
CA ALA A 38 -18.54 35.16 -4.03
C ALA A 38 -18.11 34.08 -3.02
N ILE A 39 -18.92 33.86 -1.98
CA ILE A 39 -18.61 32.88 -0.93
C ILE A 39 -18.90 31.45 -1.40
N LEU A 40 -19.93 31.28 -2.23
CA LEU A 40 -20.22 30.02 -2.91
C LEU A 40 -19.03 29.58 -3.78
N SER A 41 -18.46 30.52 -4.53
CA SER A 41 -17.29 30.28 -5.39
C SER A 41 -16.06 29.86 -4.57
N PHE A 42 -15.82 30.51 -3.43
CA PHE A 42 -14.72 30.18 -2.54
C PHE A 42 -14.89 28.79 -1.89
N ALA A 43 -16.10 28.47 -1.42
CA ALA A 43 -16.42 27.15 -0.86
C ALA A 43 -16.24 26.03 -1.89
N LEU A 44 -16.61 26.28 -3.15
CA LEU A 44 -16.47 25.32 -4.25
C LEU A 44 -15.00 25.06 -4.58
N ILE A 45 -14.16 26.10 -4.62
CA ILE A 45 -12.71 25.97 -4.83
C ILE A 45 -12.05 25.15 -3.70
N ILE A 46 -12.40 25.43 -2.44
CA ILE A 46 -11.90 24.65 -1.30
C ILE A 46 -12.37 23.20 -1.40
N GLY A 47 -13.65 22.98 -1.69
CA GLY A 47 -14.24 21.64 -1.85
C GLY A 47 -13.53 20.82 -2.92
N ILE A 48 -13.30 21.40 -4.11
CA ILE A 48 -12.55 20.74 -5.20
C ILE A 48 -11.12 20.40 -4.74
N THR A 49 -10.45 21.32 -4.05
CA THR A 49 -9.06 21.11 -3.61
C THR A 49 -8.96 19.96 -2.61
N VAL A 50 -9.87 19.89 -1.64
CA VAL A 50 -9.95 18.77 -0.69
C VAL A 50 -10.28 17.47 -1.40
N LEU A 51 -11.20 17.49 -2.36
CA LEU A 51 -11.61 16.29 -3.10
C LEU A 51 -10.45 15.75 -3.95
N LEU A 52 -9.68 16.62 -4.62
CA LEU A 52 -8.46 16.25 -5.33
C LEU A 52 -7.42 15.63 -4.39
N PHE A 53 -7.21 16.22 -3.22
CA PHE A 53 -6.29 15.68 -2.21
C PHE A 53 -6.70 14.26 -1.77
N VAL A 54 -7.99 14.04 -1.51
CA VAL A 54 -8.53 12.73 -1.12
C VAL A 54 -8.35 11.71 -2.24
N ILE A 55 -8.63 12.06 -3.50
CA ILE A 55 -8.43 11.16 -4.64
C ILE A 55 -6.96 10.75 -4.77
N ILE A 56 -6.03 11.69 -4.63
CA ILE A 56 -4.59 11.41 -4.70
C ILE A 56 -4.18 10.47 -3.56
N MET A 57 -4.64 10.73 -2.33
CA MET A 57 -4.37 9.86 -1.17
C MET A 57 -4.92 8.44 -1.36
N ILE A 58 -6.15 8.29 -1.85
CA ILE A 58 -6.75 6.99 -2.14
C ILE A 58 -5.95 6.27 -3.24
N SER A 59 -5.56 6.99 -4.28
CA SER A 59 -4.79 6.41 -5.39
C SER A 59 -3.41 5.91 -4.91
N LEU A 60 -2.72 6.69 -4.08
CA LEU A 60 -1.47 6.29 -3.44
C LEU A 60 -1.67 5.08 -2.53
N ASP A 61 -2.71 5.08 -1.69
CA ASP A 61 -3.01 3.95 -0.80
C ASP A 61 -3.30 2.67 -1.59
N LEU A 62 -4.05 2.76 -2.70
CA LEU A 62 -4.30 1.63 -3.59
C LEU A 62 -2.99 1.07 -4.19
N ILE A 63 -2.07 1.94 -4.61
CA ILE A 63 -0.77 1.56 -5.17
C ILE A 63 0.11 0.87 -4.10
N TYR A 64 0.08 1.37 -2.87
CA TYR A 64 0.86 0.80 -1.77
C TYR A 64 0.29 -0.55 -1.29
N GLN A 65 -1.03 -0.69 -1.20
CA GLN A 65 -1.68 -1.94 -0.79
C GLN A 65 -1.53 -3.09 -1.80
N ASP A 66 -1.22 -2.79 -3.06
CA ASP A 66 -1.04 -3.83 -4.09
C ASP A 66 0.33 -4.52 -3.99
N LYS A 67 1.25 -4.05 -3.14
CA LYS A 67 2.56 -4.68 -2.94
C LYS A 67 2.54 -5.63 -1.75
N GLN A 68 3.02 -6.86 -1.94
CA GLN A 68 3.19 -7.86 -0.89
C GLN A 68 4.62 -8.40 -0.88
N THR A 69 5.10 -8.79 0.29
CA THR A 69 6.38 -9.48 0.45
C THR A 69 6.17 -10.97 0.65
N CYS A 70 7.09 -11.76 0.11
CA CYS A 70 7.14 -13.22 0.27
C CYS A 70 8.60 -13.62 0.52
N ARG A 71 8.80 -14.53 1.47
CA ARG A 71 10.10 -15.10 1.82
C ARG A 71 10.09 -16.58 1.53
N GLY A 72 11.13 -17.06 0.84
CA GLY A 72 11.24 -18.47 0.49
C GLY A 72 12.55 -18.76 -0.22
N ILE A 73 12.69 -20.00 -0.67
CA ILE A 73 13.86 -20.48 -1.42
C ILE A 73 13.51 -20.42 -2.91
N MET A 74 14.39 -19.81 -3.71
CA MET A 74 14.21 -19.82 -5.17
C MET A 74 14.59 -21.19 -5.72
N THR A 75 13.61 -22.00 -6.10
CA THR A 75 13.84 -23.39 -6.55
C THR A 75 14.01 -23.49 -8.06
N GLU A 76 13.41 -22.59 -8.84
CA GLU A 76 13.55 -22.59 -10.29
C GLU A 76 13.61 -21.16 -10.84
N LYS A 77 14.51 -20.94 -11.78
CA LYS A 77 14.66 -19.68 -12.51
C LYS A 77 14.55 -19.92 -14.01
N ARG A 78 13.56 -19.28 -14.63
CA ARG A 78 13.39 -19.18 -16.08
C ARG A 78 13.44 -17.70 -16.49
N GLN A 79 13.76 -17.42 -17.75
CA GLN A 79 13.98 -16.07 -18.27
C GLN A 79 12.88 -15.02 -17.93
N ASN A 80 11.64 -15.42 -17.69
CA ASN A 80 10.52 -14.52 -17.39
C ASN A 80 9.74 -14.90 -16.11
N LYS A 81 10.20 -15.94 -15.39
CA LYS A 81 9.46 -16.53 -14.26
C LYS A 81 10.41 -17.12 -13.23
N ILE A 82 10.10 -16.91 -11.97
CA ILE A 82 10.75 -17.63 -10.86
C ILE A 82 9.71 -18.45 -10.12
N VAL A 83 10.15 -19.58 -9.57
CA VAL A 83 9.39 -20.38 -8.63
C VAL A 83 10.07 -20.24 -7.27
N VAL A 84 9.28 -19.83 -6.29
CA VAL A 84 9.75 -19.67 -4.90
C VAL A 84 8.93 -20.59 -4.04
N THR A 85 9.63 -21.43 -3.29
CA THR A 85 9.02 -22.37 -2.34
C THR A 85 9.03 -21.72 -0.96
N ASN A 86 7.85 -21.54 -0.39
CA ASN A 86 7.70 -21.01 0.97
C ASN A 86 8.17 -22.04 2.01
N ALA A 87 8.35 -21.61 3.26
CA ALA A 87 8.70 -22.52 4.37
C ALA A 87 7.70 -23.67 4.59
N ALA A 88 6.46 -23.54 4.09
CA ALA A 88 5.45 -24.58 4.11
C ALA A 88 5.62 -25.65 3.01
N GLY A 89 6.58 -25.47 2.09
CA GLY A 89 6.79 -26.37 0.95
C GLY A 89 5.92 -26.05 -0.28
N ASP A 90 5.03 -25.05 -0.19
CA ASP A 90 4.16 -24.67 -1.31
C ASP A 90 4.93 -23.86 -2.37
N PRO A 91 4.97 -24.32 -3.64
CA PRO A 91 5.61 -23.60 -4.72
C PRO A 91 4.71 -22.47 -5.23
N SER A 92 5.24 -21.25 -5.27
CA SER A 92 4.56 -20.07 -5.81
C SER A 92 5.32 -19.50 -7.01
N MET A 93 4.62 -19.30 -8.12
CA MET A 93 5.20 -18.78 -9.36
C MET A 93 5.03 -17.25 -9.44
N PHE A 94 6.11 -16.56 -9.75
CA PHE A 94 6.15 -15.11 -9.91
C PHE A 94 6.73 -14.72 -11.26
N ARG A 95 6.27 -13.60 -11.82
CA ARG A 95 6.71 -13.10 -13.12
C ARG A 95 7.84 -12.09 -12.94
N LEU A 96 8.95 -12.29 -13.65
CA LEU A 96 10.09 -11.37 -13.65
C LEU A 96 10.02 -10.49 -14.89
N PRO A 97 9.72 -9.20 -14.76
CA PRO A 97 9.62 -8.31 -15.91
C PRO A 97 11.00 -7.92 -16.50
N ASN A 98 12.09 -8.05 -15.74
CA ASN A 98 13.41 -7.58 -16.13
C ASN A 98 14.49 -8.67 -15.97
N GLU A 99 15.47 -8.66 -16.89
CA GLU A 99 16.75 -9.39 -16.79
C GLU A 99 17.65 -8.89 -15.64
N GLN A 100 17.24 -7.83 -14.94
CA GLN A 100 17.99 -7.22 -13.85
C GLN A 100 18.30 -8.19 -12.71
N PHE A 101 17.57 -9.30 -12.58
CA PHE A 101 17.76 -10.30 -11.52
C PHE A 101 18.59 -11.49 -11.97
N ASP A 102 19.35 -11.37 -13.08
CA ASP A 102 20.09 -12.51 -13.60
C ASP A 102 21.25 -12.97 -12.70
N HIS A 103 21.70 -12.09 -11.80
CA HIS A 103 22.76 -12.33 -10.84
C HIS A 103 22.32 -13.13 -9.59
N ILE A 104 21.03 -13.43 -9.44
CA ILE A 104 20.53 -14.21 -8.30
C ILE A 104 20.58 -15.70 -8.67
N GLU A 105 21.33 -16.46 -7.87
CA GLU A 105 21.51 -17.90 -8.01
C GLU A 105 20.29 -18.68 -7.49
N VAL A 106 20.05 -19.84 -8.09
CA VAL A 106 19.03 -20.80 -7.65
C VAL A 106 19.47 -21.42 -6.31
N ASP A 107 18.51 -21.81 -5.48
CA ASP A 107 18.70 -22.42 -4.15
C ASP A 107 19.11 -21.42 -3.05
N VAL A 108 18.89 -20.13 -3.27
CA VAL A 108 19.15 -19.07 -2.30
C VAL A 108 17.85 -18.64 -1.61
N HIS A 109 17.93 -18.32 -0.31
CA HIS A 109 16.85 -17.67 0.42
C HIS A 109 16.67 -16.23 -0.05
N ILE A 110 15.49 -15.92 -0.55
CA ILE A 110 15.16 -14.60 -1.07
C ILE A 110 13.92 -14.03 -0.38
N GLU A 111 13.94 -12.71 -0.19
CA GLU A 111 12.77 -11.91 0.10
C GLU A 111 12.39 -11.15 -1.17
N LEU A 112 11.22 -11.46 -1.71
CA LEU A 112 10.69 -10.84 -2.92
C LEU A 112 9.50 -9.96 -2.59
N CYS A 113 9.44 -8.80 -3.24
CA CYS A 113 8.30 -7.89 -3.16
C CYS A 113 7.58 -7.90 -4.52
N TYR A 114 6.28 -8.19 -4.52
CA TYR A 114 5.52 -8.43 -5.74
C TYR A 114 4.15 -7.75 -5.71
N TYR A 115 3.59 -7.49 -6.89
CA TYR A 115 2.22 -7.00 -7.03
C TYR A 115 1.22 -8.14 -6.83
N LYS A 116 0.27 -8.00 -5.90
CA LYS A 116 -0.71 -9.04 -5.56
C LYS A 116 -1.54 -9.47 -6.76
N ARG A 117 -1.95 -8.51 -7.60
CA ARG A 117 -2.78 -8.75 -8.80
C ARG A 117 -2.03 -9.41 -9.95
N THR A 118 -0.85 -8.90 -10.30
CA THR A 118 -0.12 -9.35 -11.50
C THR A 118 0.97 -10.39 -11.21
N LYS A 119 1.28 -10.63 -9.93
CA LYS A 119 2.40 -11.45 -9.46
C LYS A 119 3.75 -11.03 -10.06
N ALA A 120 3.84 -9.79 -10.53
CA ALA A 120 5.07 -9.22 -11.06
C ALA A 120 5.97 -8.80 -9.92
N VAL A 121 7.23 -9.22 -9.99
CA VAL A 121 8.24 -8.90 -8.99
C VAL A 121 8.74 -7.48 -9.19
N THR A 122 8.82 -6.73 -8.10
CA THR A 122 9.30 -5.34 -8.06
C THR A 122 10.69 -5.21 -7.47
N SER A 123 11.03 -6.07 -6.52
CA SER A 123 12.33 -6.11 -5.86
C SER A 123 12.61 -7.52 -5.34
N ILE A 124 13.88 -7.91 -5.35
CA ILE A 124 14.37 -9.16 -4.78
C ILE A 124 15.61 -8.82 -3.94
N ILE A 125 15.63 -9.31 -2.70
CA ILE A 125 16.77 -9.18 -1.79
C ILE A 125 17.18 -10.59 -1.37
N ALA A 126 18.43 -10.95 -1.57
CA ALA A 126 18.99 -12.17 -1.02
C ALA A 126 19.13 -12.00 0.49
N VAL A 127 18.50 -12.88 1.27
CA VAL A 127 18.61 -12.85 2.73
C VAL A 127 19.70 -13.86 3.11
N PRO A 128 20.84 -13.41 3.68
CA PRO A 128 21.82 -14.35 4.19
C PRO A 128 21.16 -15.18 5.28
N VAL A 129 21.31 -16.51 5.20
CA VAL A 129 20.85 -17.43 6.25
C VAL A 129 21.63 -17.07 7.52
N ILE A 130 21.00 -16.34 8.43
CA ILE A 130 21.50 -16.22 9.79
C ILE A 130 21.15 -17.55 10.43
N LEU A 131 22.12 -18.47 10.44
CA LEU A 131 22.09 -19.61 11.34
C LEU A 131 22.12 -19.01 12.74
N GLU A 132 20.98 -19.02 13.45
CA GLU A 132 21.02 -18.88 14.90
C GLU A 132 21.80 -20.10 15.41
N GLU A 133 23.09 -19.88 15.69
CA GLU A 133 23.91 -20.82 16.43
C GLU A 133 23.24 -21.02 17.79
N ASP A 134 22.68 -22.22 17.95
CA ASP A 134 22.11 -22.76 19.17
C ASP A 134 23.21 -22.88 20.24
N TYR A 135 23.52 -21.76 20.90
CA TYR A 135 24.34 -21.74 22.11
C TYR A 135 23.45 -21.98 23.32
N SER A 136 23.09 -23.23 23.56
CA SER A 136 22.79 -23.72 24.91
C SER A 136 23.74 -24.87 25.24
N ILE A 137 24.84 -24.51 25.90
CA ILE A 137 25.72 -25.42 26.67
C ILE A 137 25.09 -25.61 28.05
#